data_AF-F3G9C1-F1
#
_entry.id   AF-F3G9C1-F1
#
_cell.length_a   1.000
_cell.length_b   1.000
_cell.length_c   1.000
_cell.angle_alpha   90.00
_cell.angle_beta   90.00
_cell.angle_gamma   90.00
#
_symmetry.space_group_name_H-M   'P 1'
#
loop_
_entity.id
_entity.type
_entity.pdbx_description
1 polymer ?
#
loop_
_entity_poly.entity_id
_entity_poly.type
_entity_poly.pdbx_seq_one_letter_code
_entity_poly.pdbx_strand_id
1 'polypeptide(L)'
;AVGTGNDIRVYYTVKTEGNPNLSTSSEQGLIVRSKNELPGGPDGPEAPQFMSLSANGTLTFENSAQGAPIFIQPYLNMAPGQVIVFTYEAYNELVGDDKKFEWSVTSPALTQEEVQNGVNILVPRTVLNQHCYGHAEISFQVRSSMGQGNSKRASAYVDMRVGGLCRI
;
A
#
# COMPACT_ATOMS: atom_id res chain seq x y z
N ALA A 1 26.53 -10.14 8.27
CA ALA A 1 25.22 -10.56 7.75
C ALA A 1 25.27 -12.05 7.49
N VAL A 2 24.54 -12.85 8.25
CA VAL A 2 24.42 -14.31 8.04
C VAL A 2 22.94 -14.56 7.80
N GLY A 3 22.54 -14.92 6.58
CA GLY A 3 21.13 -15.23 6.26
C GLY A 3 20.54 -14.65 4.98
N THR A 4 21.30 -13.89 4.16
CA THR A 4 20.84 -13.38 2.86
C THR A 4 21.51 -14.12 1.71
N GLY A 5 20.79 -14.43 0.64
CA GLY A 5 21.34 -15.15 -0.51
C GLY A 5 20.32 -15.40 -1.62
N ASN A 6 20.80 -15.52 -2.86
CA ASN A 6 19.97 -15.68 -4.06
C ASN A 6 19.64 -17.16 -4.38
N ASP A 7 20.22 -18.11 -3.66
CA ASP A 7 20.00 -19.55 -3.83
C ASP A 7 20.27 -20.30 -2.51
N ILE A 8 19.45 -20.02 -1.48
CA ILE A 8 19.49 -20.78 -0.24
C ILE A 8 18.68 -22.04 -0.46
N ARG A 9 19.34 -23.20 -0.49
CA ARG A 9 18.69 -24.49 -0.69
C ARG A 9 18.22 -25.07 0.63
N VAL A 10 16.94 -25.41 0.69
CA VAL A 10 16.34 -26.08 1.84
C VAL A 10 15.74 -27.41 1.41
N TYR A 11 15.84 -28.39 2.29
CA TYR A 11 15.14 -29.66 2.21
C TYR A 11 14.77 -30.08 3.63
N TYR A 12 13.77 -30.95 3.77
CA TYR A 12 13.40 -31.51 5.06
C TYR A 12 13.54 -33.04 5.04
N THR A 13 13.76 -33.59 6.22
CA THR A 13 13.79 -35.04 6.43
C THR A 13 12.74 -35.44 7.45
N VAL A 14 11.98 -36.50 7.15
CA VAL A 14 10.96 -37.04 8.05
C VAL A 14 11.44 -38.39 8.58
N LYS A 15 11.39 -38.57 9.89
CA LYS A 15 11.64 -39.82 10.58
C LYS A 15 10.42 -40.17 11.44
N THR A 16 9.95 -41.41 11.33
CA THR A 16 8.85 -41.93 12.14
C THR A 16 9.42 -42.85 13.22
N GLU A 17 8.94 -42.71 14.45
CA GLU A 17 9.35 -43.59 15.56
C GLU A 17 9.02 -45.05 15.23
N GLY A 18 9.98 -45.97 15.46
CA GLY A 18 9.85 -47.38 15.07
C GLY A 18 10.18 -47.71 13.61
N ASN A 19 10.38 -46.71 12.74
CA ASN A 19 10.85 -46.90 11.36
C ASN A 19 12.31 -46.44 11.22
N PRO A 20 13.27 -47.33 10.84
CA PRO A 20 14.66 -46.96 10.68
C PRO A 20 14.92 -46.09 9.43
N ASN A 21 13.97 -46.03 8.49
CA ASN A 21 14.15 -45.30 7.24
C ASN A 21 13.90 -43.80 7.40
N LEU A 22 14.77 -43.01 6.78
CA LEU A 22 14.68 -41.56 6.68
C LEU A 22 14.12 -41.19 5.30
N SER A 23 13.02 -40.45 5.24
CA SER A 23 12.52 -39.89 3.98
C SER A 23 13.03 -38.46 3.83
N THR A 24 13.56 -38.11 2.65
CA THR A 24 14.12 -36.78 2.37
C THR A 24 13.32 -36.12 1.24
N SER A 25 12.97 -34.84 1.40
CA SER A 25 12.30 -34.07 0.35
C SER A 25 13.26 -33.69 -0.77
N SER A 26 12.72 -33.23 -1.91
CA SER A 26 13.53 -32.51 -2.89
C SER A 26 14.07 -31.20 -2.31
N GLU A 27 15.23 -30.77 -2.82
CA GLU A 27 15.77 -29.42 -2.55
C GLU A 27 14.90 -28.36 -3.20
N GLN A 28 14.64 -27.28 -2.47
CA GLN A 28 13.98 -26.08 -2.95
C GLN A 28 14.91 -24.87 -2.77
N GLY A 29 15.11 -24.10 -3.82
CA GLY A 29 15.87 -22.85 -3.77
C GLY A 29 15.00 -21.70 -3.26
N LEU A 30 15.51 -20.96 -2.29
CA LEU A 30 14.89 -19.77 -1.72
C LEU A 30 15.77 -18.55 -1.95
N ILE A 31 15.15 -17.43 -2.29
CA ILE A 31 15.79 -16.12 -2.29
C ILE A 31 15.47 -15.47 -0.95
N VAL A 32 16.49 -15.24 -0.13
CA VAL A 32 16.34 -14.53 1.15
C VAL A 32 16.99 -13.17 1.03
N ARG A 33 16.17 -12.12 1.08
CA ARG A 33 16.60 -10.72 1.01
C ARG A 33 16.66 -10.10 2.39
N SER A 34 17.55 -9.13 2.57
CA SER A 34 17.55 -8.33 3.79
C SER A 34 16.32 -7.44 3.80
N LYS A 35 15.71 -7.24 4.97
CA LYS A 35 14.67 -6.21 5.14
C LYS A 35 15.18 -4.82 4.76
N ASN A 36 16.49 -4.57 4.88
CA ASN A 36 17.11 -3.30 4.50
C ASN A 36 17.10 -3.05 2.99
N GLU A 37 16.89 -4.07 2.16
CA GLU A 37 16.86 -3.98 0.70
C GLU A 37 15.43 -3.85 0.15
N LEU A 38 14.41 -3.99 1.02
CA LEU A 38 13.01 -3.85 0.61
C LEU A 38 12.66 -2.37 0.36
N PRO A 39 11.65 -2.07 -0.47
CA PRO A 39 11.12 -0.72 -0.59
C PRO A 39 10.72 -0.14 0.77
N GLY A 40 11.27 1.02 1.13
CA GLY A 40 11.09 1.65 2.43
C GLY A 40 11.97 1.08 3.55
N GLY A 41 12.81 0.08 3.26
CA GLY A 41 13.69 -0.56 4.24
C GLY A 41 12.91 -1.33 5.32
N PRO A 42 13.47 -1.48 6.53
CA PRO A 42 12.88 -2.30 7.58
C PRO A 42 11.55 -1.75 8.13
N ASP A 43 11.36 -0.42 8.09
CA ASP A 43 10.16 0.26 8.60
C ASP A 43 9.07 0.42 7.54
N GLY A 44 9.40 0.16 6.26
CA GLY A 44 8.53 0.42 5.13
C GLY A 44 8.40 1.91 4.79
N PRO A 45 7.74 2.25 3.67
CA PRO A 45 7.53 3.63 3.30
C PRO A 45 6.64 4.38 4.30
N GLU A 46 6.82 5.70 4.38
CA GLU A 46 5.92 6.57 5.13
C GLU A 46 4.52 6.62 4.50
N ALA A 47 3.54 7.08 5.27
CA ALA A 47 2.16 7.15 4.80
C ALA A 47 2.00 8.13 3.62
N PRO A 48 1.10 7.84 2.66
CA PRO A 48 0.70 8.81 1.65
C PRO A 48 -0.02 10.00 2.28
N GLN A 49 -0.02 11.14 1.59
CA GLN A 49 -0.56 12.40 2.11
C GLN A 49 -1.70 12.92 1.26
N PHE A 50 -2.81 13.32 1.89
CA PHE A 50 -3.86 14.10 1.22
C PHE A 50 -3.40 15.54 1.03
N MET A 51 -3.40 16.03 -0.21
CA MET A 51 -2.90 17.37 -0.54
C MET A 51 -3.98 18.46 -0.51
N SER A 52 -5.26 18.08 -0.41
CA SER A 52 -6.41 18.99 -0.54
C SER A 52 -7.35 18.95 0.66
N LEU A 53 -6.86 18.64 1.86
CA LEU A 53 -7.69 18.69 3.08
C LEU A 53 -8.05 20.13 3.45
N SER A 54 -9.24 20.31 4.03
CA SER A 54 -9.60 21.55 4.73
C SER A 54 -8.78 21.69 6.03
N ALA A 55 -8.86 22.85 6.68
CA ALA A 55 -8.18 23.10 7.95
C ALA A 55 -8.55 22.09 9.06
N ASN A 56 -9.71 21.43 8.95
CA ASN A 56 -10.19 20.42 9.88
C ASN A 56 -9.80 18.98 9.48
N GLY A 57 -8.95 18.80 8.47
CA GLY A 57 -8.54 17.47 8.01
C GLY A 57 -9.62 16.72 7.23
N THR A 58 -10.55 17.45 6.59
CA THR A 58 -11.69 16.87 5.87
C THR A 58 -11.58 17.09 4.36
N LEU A 59 -11.82 16.04 3.57
CA LEU A 59 -12.16 16.13 2.16
C LEU A 59 -13.61 16.58 2.02
N THR A 60 -13.81 17.78 1.49
CA THR A 60 -15.11 18.41 1.30
C THR A 60 -15.48 18.45 -0.17
N PHE A 61 -16.77 18.66 -0.44
CA PHE A 61 -17.25 18.90 -1.80
C PHE A 61 -16.45 20.01 -2.53
N GLU A 62 -16.11 21.09 -1.82
CA GLU A 62 -15.44 22.28 -2.39
C GLU A 62 -13.96 22.01 -2.69
N ASN A 63 -13.20 21.47 -1.72
CA ASN A 63 -11.76 21.28 -1.87
C ASN A 63 -11.40 20.07 -2.76
N SER A 64 -12.37 19.18 -2.99
CA SER A 64 -12.18 17.96 -3.76
C SER A 64 -12.89 18.04 -5.12
N ALA A 65 -13.11 19.23 -5.68
CA ALA A 65 -13.86 19.44 -6.94
C ALA A 65 -13.40 18.52 -8.09
N GLN A 66 -12.08 18.33 -8.23
CA GLN A 66 -11.45 17.49 -9.25
C GLN A 66 -11.05 16.09 -8.73
N GLY A 67 -11.48 15.72 -7.53
CA GLY A 67 -10.97 14.56 -6.79
C GLY A 67 -10.03 14.98 -5.65
N ALA A 68 -9.42 13.99 -4.99
CA ALA A 68 -8.47 14.20 -3.91
C ALA A 68 -7.05 13.84 -4.38
N PRO A 69 -6.18 14.84 -4.65
CA PRO A 69 -4.77 14.58 -4.92
C PRO A 69 -4.07 14.00 -3.68
N ILE A 70 -3.35 12.92 -3.91
CA ILE A 70 -2.54 12.19 -2.94
C ILE A 70 -1.09 12.28 -3.37
N PHE A 71 -0.21 12.56 -2.42
CA PHE A 71 1.24 12.56 -2.65
C PHE A 71 1.91 11.43 -1.89
N ILE A 72 2.74 10.67 -2.60
CA ILE A 72 3.67 9.69 -2.03
C ILE A 72 5.07 10.27 -2.16
N GLN A 73 5.67 10.62 -1.03
CA GLN A 73 7.04 11.11 -1.01
C GLN A 73 8.05 10.02 -1.42
N PRO A 74 9.22 10.40 -1.97
CA PRO A 74 10.32 9.47 -2.17
C PRO A 74 10.65 8.68 -0.91
N TYR A 75 10.92 7.39 -1.06
CA TYR A 75 11.22 6.47 0.06
C TYR A 75 12.57 5.77 -0.15
N LEU A 76 13.09 5.18 0.93
CA LEU A 76 14.34 4.43 0.89
C LEU A 76 14.24 3.25 -0.09
N ASN A 77 15.26 3.03 -0.92
CA ASN A 77 15.27 2.01 -1.98
C ASN A 77 14.17 2.18 -3.04
N MET A 78 13.62 3.39 -3.20
CA MET A 78 12.79 3.72 -4.35
C MET A 78 13.65 3.70 -5.63
N ALA A 79 13.17 3.04 -6.67
CA ALA A 79 13.92 2.85 -7.90
C ALA A 79 13.01 2.79 -9.12
N PRO A 80 13.50 3.16 -10.32
CA PRO A 80 12.73 3.02 -11.54
C PRO A 80 12.35 1.54 -11.78
N GLY A 81 11.20 1.31 -12.40
CA GLY A 81 10.71 -0.05 -12.66
C GLY A 81 9.87 -0.65 -11.52
N GLN A 82 9.88 -0.07 -10.33
CA GLN A 82 8.97 -0.45 -9.24
C GLN A 82 7.52 -0.07 -9.60
N VAL A 83 6.56 -0.72 -8.97
CA VAL A 83 5.13 -0.47 -9.21
C VAL A 83 4.45 -0.17 -7.88
N ILE A 84 3.64 0.88 -7.81
CA ILE A 84 2.87 1.24 -6.63
C ILE A 84 1.43 0.74 -6.80
N VAL A 85 0.95 -0.01 -5.82
CA VAL A 85 -0.47 -0.36 -5.66
C VAL A 85 -1.01 0.51 -4.53
N PHE A 86 -1.77 1.53 -4.88
CA PHE A 86 -2.41 2.43 -3.93
C PHE A 86 -3.82 1.95 -3.59
N THR A 87 -4.21 2.11 -2.33
CA THR A 87 -5.50 1.69 -1.81
C THR A 87 -6.14 2.82 -1.00
N TYR A 88 -7.41 3.05 -1.28
CA TYR A 88 -8.33 3.93 -0.56
C TYR A 88 -9.43 3.06 0.04
N GLU A 89 -9.45 2.95 1.37
CA GLU A 89 -10.48 2.27 2.13
C GLU A 89 -11.49 3.31 2.63
N ALA A 90 -12.76 3.14 2.28
CA ALA A 90 -13.86 4.02 2.66
C ALA A 90 -14.67 3.40 3.80
N TYR A 91 -15.00 4.17 4.83
CA TYR A 91 -15.73 3.71 6.00
C TYR A 91 -16.93 4.61 6.26
N ASN A 92 -18.07 4.03 6.65
CA ASN A 92 -19.32 4.79 6.85
C ASN A 92 -19.27 5.70 8.09
N GLU A 93 -18.57 5.27 9.13
CA GLU A 93 -18.49 5.98 10.41
C GLU A 93 -17.31 6.95 10.44
N LEU A 94 -17.29 7.90 11.38
CA LEU A 94 -16.11 8.77 11.60
C LEU A 94 -15.01 8.06 12.41
N VAL A 95 -15.38 7.00 13.12
CA VAL A 95 -14.52 6.16 13.97
C VAL A 95 -15.14 4.76 13.95
N GLY A 96 -14.33 3.71 13.79
CA GLY A 96 -14.82 2.31 13.75
C GLY A 96 -14.68 1.69 12.36
N ASP A 97 -14.87 0.37 12.27
CA ASP A 97 -14.39 -0.44 11.13
C ASP A 97 -15.47 -0.86 10.12
N ASP A 98 -16.59 -0.14 10.01
CA ASP A 98 -17.60 -0.47 8.98
C ASP A 98 -17.14 -0.01 7.59
N LYS A 99 -16.31 -0.85 6.95
CA LYS A 99 -15.78 -0.60 5.60
C LYS A 99 -16.91 -0.62 4.58
N LYS A 100 -17.16 0.54 3.97
CA LYS A 100 -18.14 0.75 2.92
C LYS A 100 -17.69 0.15 1.59
N PHE A 101 -16.48 0.48 1.16
CA PHE A 101 -15.86 -0.07 -0.04
C PHE A 101 -14.35 0.18 -0.04
N GLU A 102 -13.67 -0.41 -1.03
CA GLU A 102 -12.27 -0.18 -1.30
C GLU A 102 -12.08 0.21 -2.77
N TRP A 103 -11.24 1.20 -3.03
CA TRP A 103 -10.81 1.58 -4.36
C TRP A 103 -9.28 1.51 -4.43
N SER A 104 -8.77 0.78 -5.42
CA SER A 104 -7.32 0.61 -5.60
C SER A 104 -6.91 0.94 -7.03
N VAL A 105 -5.72 1.51 -7.18
CA VAL A 105 -5.10 1.80 -8.48
C VAL A 105 -3.65 1.31 -8.48
N THR A 106 -3.23 0.75 -9.61
CA THR A 106 -1.83 0.35 -9.83
C THR A 106 -1.17 1.35 -10.75
N SER A 107 -0.05 1.93 -10.34
CA SER A 107 0.74 2.84 -11.16
C SER A 107 1.39 2.10 -12.34
N PRO A 108 1.81 2.81 -13.39
CA PRO A 108 2.87 2.33 -14.26
C PRO A 108 4.16 2.07 -13.48
N ALA A 109 5.14 1.46 -14.15
CA ALA A 109 6.49 1.37 -13.64
C ALA A 109 7.06 2.77 -13.38
N LEU A 110 7.60 2.98 -12.18
CA LEU A 110 8.12 4.28 -11.75
C LEU A 110 9.22 4.77 -12.69
N THR A 111 9.15 6.03 -13.05
CA THR A 111 10.13 6.75 -13.85
C THR A 111 11.24 7.34 -12.97
N GLN A 112 12.35 7.74 -13.58
CA GLN A 112 13.44 8.40 -12.85
C GLN A 112 13.01 9.72 -12.18
N GLU A 113 12.08 10.43 -12.81
CA GLU A 113 11.53 11.68 -12.28
C GLU A 113 10.70 11.42 -11.01
N GLU A 114 9.83 10.42 -11.03
CA GLU A 114 9.01 10.03 -9.86
C GLU A 114 9.86 9.53 -8.69
N VAL A 115 10.98 8.85 -8.97
CA VAL A 115 11.92 8.46 -7.90
C VAL A 115 12.54 9.67 -7.20
N GLN A 116 12.75 10.77 -7.92
CA GLN A 116 13.35 11.99 -7.36
C GLN A 116 12.30 12.88 -6.68
N ASN A 117 11.10 12.98 -7.27
CA ASN A 117 10.09 13.97 -6.89
C ASN A 117 8.92 13.38 -6.11
N GLY A 118 8.77 12.06 -6.07
CA GLY A 118 7.61 11.37 -5.52
C GLY A 118 6.53 11.13 -6.58
N VAL A 119 5.42 10.52 -6.14
CA VAL A 119 4.34 10.08 -7.00
C VAL A 119 3.04 10.76 -6.60
N ASN A 120 2.32 11.29 -7.60
CA ASN A 120 1.00 11.84 -7.41
C ASN A 120 -0.06 10.85 -7.86
N ILE A 121 -1.06 10.61 -7.01
CA ILE A 121 -2.22 9.77 -7.31
C ILE A 121 -3.47 10.62 -7.11
N LEU A 122 -4.42 10.53 -8.03
CA LEU A 122 -5.69 11.23 -7.89
C LEU A 122 -6.78 10.22 -7.52
N VAL A 123 -7.35 10.34 -6.32
CA VAL A 123 -8.60 9.64 -6.00
C VAL A 123 -9.72 10.35 -6.77
N PRO A 124 -10.39 9.69 -7.72
CA PRO A 124 -11.37 10.34 -8.59
C PRO A 124 -12.54 10.90 -7.80
N ARG A 125 -13.11 12.00 -8.31
CA ARG A 125 -14.30 12.61 -7.71
C ARG A 125 -15.48 11.64 -7.59
N THR A 126 -15.62 10.70 -8.53
CA THR A 126 -16.65 9.66 -8.50
C THR A 126 -16.51 8.73 -7.30
N VAL A 127 -15.27 8.39 -6.91
CA VAL A 127 -14.98 7.57 -5.71
C VAL A 127 -15.37 8.33 -4.45
N LEU A 128 -15.03 9.61 -4.36
CA LEU A 128 -15.41 10.46 -3.22
C LEU A 128 -16.93 10.64 -3.13
N ASN A 129 -17.61 10.84 -4.26
CA ASN A 129 -19.07 10.93 -4.30
C ASN A 129 -19.74 9.61 -3.90
N GLN A 130 -19.15 8.45 -4.22
CA GLN A 130 -19.65 7.16 -3.75
C GLN A 130 -19.45 7.00 -2.23
N HIS A 131 -18.36 7.54 -1.68
CA HIS A 131 -18.09 7.54 -0.25
C HIS A 131 -19.13 8.37 0.50
N CYS A 132 -19.43 9.58 0.02
CA CYS A 132 -20.37 10.53 0.61
C CYS A 132 -19.97 11.08 1.98
N TYR A 133 -19.82 10.23 2.99
CA TYR A 133 -19.57 10.63 4.35
C TYR A 133 -18.87 9.51 5.12
N GLY A 134 -18.03 9.90 6.09
CA GLY A 134 -17.35 9.00 7.01
C GLY A 134 -15.87 9.35 7.12
N HIS A 135 -15.01 8.33 7.16
CA HIS A 135 -13.57 8.52 7.10
C HIS A 135 -12.93 7.59 6.07
N ALA A 136 -11.80 8.03 5.52
CA ALA A 136 -11.01 7.26 4.60
C ALA A 136 -9.66 6.90 5.21
N GLU A 137 -9.18 5.70 4.93
CA GLU A 137 -7.79 5.33 5.13
C GLU A 137 -7.09 5.12 3.78
N ILE A 138 -5.87 5.62 3.66
CA ILE A 138 -5.05 5.46 2.46
C ILE A 138 -3.72 4.82 2.80
N SER A 139 -3.29 3.91 1.93
CA SER A 139 -1.99 3.25 2.01
C SER A 139 -1.53 2.83 0.62
N PHE A 140 -0.28 2.40 0.51
CA PHE A 140 0.23 1.82 -0.71
C PHE A 140 1.20 0.68 -0.43
N GLN A 141 1.30 -0.21 -1.41
CA GLN A 141 2.30 -1.27 -1.48
C GLN A 141 3.19 -1.03 -2.70
N VAL A 142 4.49 -1.18 -2.51
CA VAL A 142 5.48 -1.16 -3.59
C VAL A 142 5.79 -2.59 -3.97
N ARG A 143 5.68 -2.92 -5.26
CA ARG A 143 6.15 -4.17 -5.85
C ARG A 143 7.47 -3.92 -6.57
N SER A 144 8.49 -4.69 -6.19
CA SER A 144 9.85 -4.62 -6.72
C SER A 144 10.37 -6.03 -7.02
N SER A 145 11.37 -6.12 -7.89
CA SER A 145 12.13 -7.37 -8.09
C SER A 145 12.85 -7.82 -6.81
N MET A 146 13.10 -6.90 -5.88
CA MET A 146 13.73 -7.18 -4.58
C MET A 146 12.74 -7.62 -3.49
N GLY A 147 11.43 -7.59 -3.78
CA GLY A 147 10.36 -7.89 -2.82
C GLY A 147 9.33 -6.78 -2.75
N GLN A 148 8.60 -6.71 -1.63
CA GLN A 148 7.53 -5.73 -1.42
C GLN A 148 7.75 -4.90 -0.17
N GLY A 149 7.31 -3.65 -0.20
CA GLY A 149 7.24 -2.75 0.95
C GLY A 149 5.83 -2.22 1.12
N ASN A 150 5.30 -2.24 2.35
CA ASN A 150 3.98 -1.69 2.66
C ASN A 150 4.16 -0.37 3.39
N SER A 151 3.42 0.65 3.00
CA SER A 151 3.46 1.94 3.66
C SER A 151 2.74 1.91 5.01
N LYS A 152 3.02 2.91 5.83
CA LYS A 152 2.10 3.31 6.90
C LYS A 152 0.77 3.79 6.31
N ARG A 153 -0.26 3.92 7.16
CA ARG A 153 -1.59 4.42 6.79
C ARG A 153 -1.75 5.89 7.17
N ALA A 154 -2.53 6.63 6.38
CA ALA A 154 -3.02 7.96 6.74
C ALA A 154 -4.55 7.97 6.66
N SER A 155 -5.18 8.78 7.51
CA SER A 155 -6.63 8.93 7.56
C SER A 155 -7.08 10.37 7.34
N ALA A 156 -8.29 10.53 6.81
CA ALA A 156 -8.96 11.81 6.68
C ALA A 156 -10.47 11.65 6.80
N TYR A 157 -11.15 12.69 7.27
CA TYR A 157 -12.61 12.72 7.23
C TYR A 157 -13.09 13.01 5.81
N VAL A 158 -14.27 12.51 5.48
CA VAL A 158 -14.91 12.72 4.18
C VAL A 158 -16.30 13.28 4.42
N ASP A 159 -16.58 14.44 3.81
CA ASP A 159 -17.92 15.03 3.76
C ASP A 159 -18.19 15.62 2.37
N MET A 160 -18.72 14.77 1.50
CA MET A 160 -19.10 15.09 0.12
C MET A 160 -20.61 15.34 -0.01
N ARG A 161 -21.33 15.42 1.12
CA ARG A 161 -22.79 15.58 1.13
C ARG A 161 -23.17 16.95 0.57
N VAL A 162 -23.85 16.91 -0.57
CA VAL A 162 -24.55 18.05 -1.18
C VAL A 162 -25.89 17.54 -1.68
N GLY A 163 -26.93 18.38 -1.60
CA GLY A 163 -28.29 18.00 -1.95
C GLY A 163 -28.39 17.26 -3.30
N GLY A 164 -28.92 16.04 -3.27
CA GLY A 164 -29.17 15.22 -4.46
C GLY A 164 -28.02 14.34 -4.98
N LEU A 165 -26.80 14.44 -4.42
CA LEU A 165 -25.63 13.66 -4.87
C LEU A 165 -25.35 12.42 -4.02
N CYS A 166 -25.70 12.48 -2.74
CA CYS A 166 -25.56 11.36 -1.83
C CYS A 166 -26.89 10.63 -1.68
N ARG A 167 -26.96 9.40 -2.18
CA ARG A 167 -28.05 8.49 -1.83
C ARG A 167 -27.75 7.94 -0.44
N ILE A 168 -28.55 8.38 0.52
CA ILE A 168 -28.61 7.83 1.88
C ILE A 168 -29.38 6.52 1.80
#